data_AF-A0A7Y3T0L1-F1
#
_entry.id   AF-A0A7Y3T0L1-F1
#
_cell.length_a   1.000
_cell.length_b   1.000
_cell.length_c   1.000
_cell.angle_alpha   90.00
_cell.angle_beta   90.00
_cell.angle_gamma   90.00
#
_symmetry.space_group_name_H-M   'P 1'
#
loop_
_entity.id
_entity.type
_entity.pdbx_description
1 polymer ?
#
loop_
_entity_poly.entity_id
_entity_poly.type
_entity_poly.pdbx_seq_one_letter_code
_entity_poly.pdbx_strand_id
1 'polypeptide(L)'
;MITWEPINKKIDGIYLDSNNMIVPRHNYLTGSKNYALATLEQLIGHLSRKNINDNMVRFLSTSLLELTEKGESRYYEVIKEVFDMIGSYEEKSDDVIEKVKVKFSKNTLTLPENVVLNEISSMNYNEYLFKSDYEKCDYAAMKTLSMLAYEIILQGLQKYIDSVEIFVATNGDISSWEYSYSDDQSEHIWFKWTSLDKIDYYYYSIYEVHCCGLKEDSMLDLASADAVEEQFTTGHNRILSYNMLAKQYCGVIEQEINEIIQLVDSRNKPTKHLMWYEMMMYVRKHNIELISGLFTLNEMLQNLYETRNLSSHGEKISKENYDKIKYYKGHQLFELLSWTKLELKGEIIEPSVDSISALI
;
A
#
# COMPACT_ATOMS: atom_id res chain seq x y z
N MET A 1 -39.90 9.72 -3.59
CA MET A 1 -39.12 8.84 -4.50
C MET A 1 -37.80 9.56 -4.76
N ILE A 2 -36.66 9.05 -4.25
CA ILE A 2 -35.35 9.60 -4.63
C ILE A 2 -35.24 9.41 -6.13
N THR A 3 -35.32 10.51 -6.89
CA THR A 3 -34.84 10.53 -8.28
C THR A 3 -33.33 10.39 -8.19
N TRP A 4 -32.88 9.15 -8.10
CA TRP A 4 -31.50 8.81 -8.37
C TRP A 4 -31.34 9.08 -9.86
N GLU A 5 -30.84 10.26 -10.21
CA GLU A 5 -30.58 10.58 -11.60
C GLU A 5 -29.39 9.71 -12.03
N PRO A 6 -29.58 8.73 -12.94
CA PRO A 6 -28.44 8.10 -13.55
C PRO A 6 -27.55 9.20 -14.15
N ILE A 7 -26.28 9.19 -13.78
CA ILE A 7 -25.30 10.17 -14.23
C ILE A 7 -25.25 10.09 -15.77
N ASN A 8 -26.00 10.97 -16.44
CA ASN A 8 -26.17 10.98 -17.90
C ASN A 8 -25.08 11.77 -18.63
N LYS A 9 -23.98 12.10 -17.95
CA LYS A 9 -22.76 12.60 -18.61
C LYS A 9 -21.84 11.40 -18.81
N LYS A 10 -21.25 11.27 -20.01
CA LYS A 10 -20.25 10.24 -20.36
C LYS A 10 -19.39 9.89 -19.13
N ILE A 11 -19.61 8.71 -18.56
CA ILE A 11 -18.84 8.22 -17.42
C ILE A 11 -17.56 7.62 -18.01
N ASP A 12 -16.50 8.42 -18.11
CA ASP A 12 -15.14 7.90 -18.22
C ASP A 12 -14.65 7.64 -16.79
N GLY A 13 -14.75 6.38 -16.31
CA GLY A 13 -14.27 5.96 -14.98
C GLY A 13 -15.26 5.17 -14.12
N ILE A 14 -14.76 4.60 -13.01
CA ILE A 14 -15.50 3.76 -12.04
C ILE A 14 -16.40 4.63 -11.11
N TYR A 15 -16.09 5.91 -10.94
CA TYR A 15 -16.78 6.86 -10.05
C TYR A 15 -16.65 8.30 -10.58
N LEU A 16 -17.37 9.26 -10.00
CA LEU A 16 -17.18 10.70 -10.23
C LEU A 16 -16.55 11.36 -9.00
N ASP A 17 -15.39 12.01 -9.17
CA ASP A 17 -14.78 12.83 -8.11
C ASP A 17 -15.20 14.31 -8.25
N SER A 18 -15.88 14.83 -7.24
CA SER A 18 -16.30 16.24 -7.15
C SER A 18 -15.39 17.10 -6.24
N ASN A 19 -14.18 16.63 -5.94
CA ASN A 19 -13.22 17.11 -4.92
C ASN A 19 -13.71 16.94 -3.48
N ASN A 20 -14.99 17.22 -3.21
CA ASN A 20 -15.57 17.11 -1.87
C ASN A 20 -16.17 15.72 -1.61
N MET A 21 -16.59 15.01 -2.66
CA MET A 21 -17.29 13.73 -2.55
C MET A 21 -16.96 12.83 -3.73
N ILE A 22 -16.80 11.54 -3.46
CA ILE A 22 -16.80 10.50 -4.48
C ILE A 22 -18.24 10.02 -4.67
N VAL A 23 -18.78 10.22 -5.87
CA VAL A 23 -20.13 9.81 -6.23
C VAL A 23 -20.05 8.47 -6.96
N PRO A 24 -20.63 7.39 -6.41
CA PRO A 24 -20.65 6.09 -7.05
C PRO A 24 -21.55 6.08 -8.29
N ARG A 25 -21.22 5.23 -9.26
CA ARG A 25 -22.04 4.94 -10.43
C ARG A 25 -23.15 3.93 -10.09
N HIS A 26 -22.94 3.01 -9.16
CA HIS A 26 -23.99 2.08 -8.75
C HIS A 26 -24.90 2.72 -7.70
N ASN A 27 -26.21 2.45 -7.81
CA ASN A 27 -27.19 2.92 -6.84
C ASN A 27 -27.25 1.95 -5.66
N TYR A 28 -26.75 2.38 -4.51
CA TYR A 28 -26.74 1.57 -3.29
C TYR A 28 -28.14 1.13 -2.81
N LEU A 29 -29.23 1.76 -3.24
CA LEU A 29 -30.61 1.36 -2.86
C LEU A 29 -31.20 0.24 -3.72
N THR A 30 -30.40 -0.34 -4.61
CA THR A 30 -30.90 -1.31 -5.60
C THR A 30 -30.46 -2.74 -5.34
N GLY A 31 -30.12 -3.07 -4.09
CA GLY A 31 -29.74 -4.40 -3.62
C GLY A 31 -28.31 -4.44 -3.06
N SER A 32 -28.01 -5.44 -2.24
CA SER A 32 -26.72 -5.54 -1.54
C SER A 32 -25.52 -5.66 -2.48
N LYS A 33 -25.71 -6.28 -3.66
CA LYS A 33 -24.66 -6.34 -4.69
C LYS A 33 -24.30 -4.95 -5.23
N ASN A 34 -25.31 -4.12 -5.51
CA ASN A 34 -25.08 -2.75 -5.96
C ASN A 34 -24.58 -1.83 -4.83
N TYR A 35 -24.94 -2.12 -3.58
CA TYR A 35 -24.33 -1.49 -2.42
C TYR A 35 -22.82 -1.82 -2.35
N ALA A 36 -22.43 -3.10 -2.46
CA ALA A 36 -21.03 -3.49 -2.50
C ALA A 36 -20.26 -2.78 -3.62
N LEU A 37 -20.80 -2.76 -4.84
CA LEU A 37 -20.22 -2.05 -5.98
C LEU A 37 -20.08 -0.54 -5.70
N ALA A 38 -21.13 0.12 -5.20
CA ALA A 38 -21.09 1.54 -4.88
C ALA A 38 -20.06 1.89 -3.79
N THR A 39 -19.94 1.04 -2.77
CA THR A 39 -18.97 1.20 -1.69
C THR A 39 -17.54 0.99 -2.20
N LEU A 40 -17.31 0.01 -3.07
CA LEU A 40 -16.02 -0.19 -3.75
C LEU A 40 -15.66 1.00 -4.64
N GLU A 41 -16.61 1.55 -5.39
CA GLU A 41 -16.39 2.75 -6.22
C GLU A 41 -15.95 3.96 -5.39
N GLN A 42 -16.57 4.16 -4.23
CA GLN A 42 -16.15 5.19 -3.28
C GLN A 42 -14.75 4.92 -2.73
N LEU A 43 -14.47 3.68 -2.33
CA LEU A 43 -13.18 3.26 -1.78
C LEU A 43 -12.05 3.50 -2.78
N ILE A 44 -12.22 3.03 -4.03
CA ILE A 44 -11.28 3.25 -5.13
C ILE A 44 -11.07 4.74 -5.37
N GLY A 45 -12.14 5.54 -5.35
CA GLY A 45 -12.03 6.98 -5.55
C GLY A 45 -11.28 7.70 -4.43
N HIS A 46 -11.48 7.31 -3.17
CA HIS A 46 -10.72 7.87 -2.05
C HIS A 46 -9.24 7.47 -2.09
N LEU A 47 -8.93 6.24 -2.46
CA LEU A 47 -7.56 5.74 -2.62
C LEU A 47 -6.83 6.34 -3.84
N SER A 48 -7.56 6.87 -4.82
CA SER A 48 -6.99 7.49 -6.01
C SER A 48 -6.64 8.98 -5.83
N ARG A 49 -6.94 9.57 -4.66
CA ARG A 49 -6.62 10.97 -4.36
C ARG A 49 -5.20 11.11 -3.84
N LYS A 50 -4.57 12.25 -4.14
CA LYS A 50 -3.25 12.60 -3.59
C LYS A 50 -3.26 12.72 -2.06
N ASN A 51 -4.36 13.25 -1.50
CA ASN A 51 -4.58 13.32 -0.07
C ASN A 51 -5.67 12.31 0.30
N ILE A 52 -5.25 11.19 0.87
CA ILE A 52 -6.14 10.09 1.23
C ILE A 52 -6.91 10.47 2.50
N ASN A 53 -8.18 10.08 2.55
CA ASN A 53 -9.02 10.24 3.74
C ASN A 53 -9.13 8.89 4.45
N ASP A 54 -8.18 8.60 5.33
CA ASP A 54 -8.05 7.31 6.01
C ASP A 54 -9.31 6.91 6.80
N ASN A 55 -9.97 7.88 7.44
CA ASN A 55 -11.22 7.62 8.16
C ASN A 55 -12.30 7.08 7.22
N MET A 56 -12.40 7.65 6.02
CA MET A 56 -13.35 7.19 5.01
C MET A 56 -12.94 5.84 4.43
N VAL A 57 -11.66 5.65 4.10
CA VAL A 57 -11.13 4.37 3.59
C VAL A 57 -11.42 3.25 4.59
N ARG A 58 -11.10 3.44 5.88
CA ARG A 58 -11.40 2.49 6.96
C ARG A 58 -12.90 2.20 7.06
N PHE A 59 -13.74 3.25 7.11
CA PHE A 59 -15.18 3.10 7.18
C PHE A 59 -15.73 2.24 6.02
N LEU A 60 -15.28 2.50 4.80
CA LEU A 60 -15.71 1.76 3.61
C LEU A 60 -15.21 0.32 3.63
N SER A 61 -13.94 0.07 4.01
CA SER A 61 -13.39 -1.29 4.17
C SER A 61 -14.13 -2.09 5.23
N THR A 62 -14.40 -1.51 6.40
CA THR A 62 -15.20 -2.15 7.46
C THR A 62 -16.63 -2.39 7.00
N SER A 63 -17.24 -1.45 6.28
CA SER A 63 -18.62 -1.60 5.77
C SER A 63 -18.74 -2.76 4.77
N LEU A 64 -17.73 -2.98 3.93
CA LEU A 64 -17.67 -4.13 3.02
C LEU A 64 -17.46 -5.44 3.79
N LEU A 65 -16.57 -5.43 4.79
CA LEU A 65 -16.32 -6.60 5.64
C LEU A 65 -17.60 -7.02 6.39
N GLU A 66 -18.26 -6.09 7.09
CA GLU A 66 -19.50 -6.38 7.81
C GLU A 66 -20.63 -6.84 6.87
N LEU A 67 -20.69 -6.31 5.64
CA LEU A 67 -21.63 -6.78 4.62
C LEU A 67 -21.39 -8.25 4.30
N THR A 68 -20.14 -8.68 4.20
CA THR A 68 -19.84 -10.08 3.87
C THR A 68 -20.18 -11.03 5.01
N GLU A 69 -19.96 -10.62 6.26
CA GLU A 69 -20.22 -11.42 7.46
C GLU A 69 -21.71 -11.51 7.82
N LYS A 70 -22.42 -10.36 7.75
CA LYS A 70 -23.83 -10.24 8.19
C LYS A 70 -24.81 -10.27 7.02
N GLY A 71 -24.34 -10.20 5.77
CA GLY A 71 -25.15 -10.26 4.56
C GLY A 71 -26.20 -9.15 4.47
N GLU A 72 -27.39 -9.53 4.02
CA GLU A 72 -28.54 -8.63 3.82
C GLU A 72 -28.93 -7.85 5.07
N SER A 73 -28.76 -8.43 6.27
CA SER A 73 -29.11 -7.76 7.52
C SER A 73 -28.35 -6.43 7.68
N ARG A 74 -27.04 -6.45 7.46
CA ARG A 74 -26.19 -5.25 7.54
C ARG A 74 -26.52 -4.26 6.43
N TYR A 75 -26.81 -4.72 5.22
CA TYR A 75 -27.22 -3.85 4.13
C TYR A 75 -28.46 -3.01 4.51
N TYR A 76 -29.49 -3.64 5.09
CA TYR A 76 -30.69 -2.90 5.52
C TYR A 76 -30.46 -1.99 6.73
N GLU A 77 -29.58 -2.38 7.65
CA GLU A 77 -29.15 -1.51 8.77
C GLU A 77 -28.49 -0.24 8.24
N VAL A 78 -27.56 -0.34 7.29
CA VAL A 78 -26.88 0.83 6.71
C VAL A 78 -27.86 1.75 5.99
N ILE A 79 -28.81 1.20 5.22
CA ILE A 79 -29.88 2.01 4.61
C ILE A 79 -30.63 2.78 5.69
N LYS A 80 -31.00 2.11 6.79
CA LYS A 80 -31.73 2.75 7.89
C LYS A 80 -30.92 3.87 8.53
N GLU A 81 -29.66 3.62 8.88
CA GLU A 81 -28.75 4.60 9.48
C GLU A 81 -28.62 5.86 8.60
N VAL A 82 -28.41 5.68 7.29
CA VAL A 82 -28.30 6.80 6.34
C VAL A 82 -29.60 7.59 6.24
N PHE A 83 -30.75 6.90 6.21
CA PHE A 83 -32.05 7.56 6.16
C PHE A 83 -32.37 8.35 7.43
N ASP A 84 -32.03 7.79 8.60
CA ASP A 84 -32.26 8.40 9.90
C ASP A 84 -31.35 9.62 10.12
N MET A 85 -30.09 9.58 9.66
CA MET A 85 -29.14 10.70 9.77
C MET A 85 -29.55 11.92 8.92
N ILE A 86 -30.11 11.72 7.73
CA ILE A 86 -30.43 12.82 6.80
C ILE A 86 -31.74 13.54 7.20
N GLY A 87 -32.56 12.93 8.08
CA GLY A 87 -33.60 13.60 8.88
C GLY A 87 -34.70 14.35 8.13
N SER A 88 -34.83 14.19 6.80
CA SER A 88 -35.63 15.07 5.95
C SER A 88 -36.47 14.33 4.89
N TYR A 89 -36.87 13.09 5.19
CA TYR A 89 -37.70 12.30 4.28
C TYR A 89 -39.17 12.30 4.69
N GLU A 90 -40.06 12.51 3.72
CA GLU A 90 -41.51 12.28 3.87
C GLU A 90 -41.85 10.80 4.07
N GLU A 91 -40.92 9.91 3.69
CA GLU A 91 -41.07 8.46 3.71
C GLU A 91 -40.25 7.85 4.86
N LYS A 92 -40.85 6.91 5.62
CA LYS A 92 -40.16 6.24 6.73
C LYS A 92 -39.13 5.26 6.19
N SER A 93 -38.01 5.10 6.90
CA SER A 93 -36.92 4.16 6.55
C SER A 93 -37.44 2.74 6.31
N ASP A 94 -38.37 2.27 7.13
CA ASP A 94 -38.91 0.92 7.06
C ASP A 94 -39.73 0.69 5.76
N ASP A 95 -40.43 1.72 5.27
CA ASP A 95 -41.19 1.66 4.01
C ASP A 95 -40.25 1.55 2.80
N VAL A 96 -39.12 2.27 2.84
CA VAL A 96 -38.07 2.21 1.81
C VAL A 96 -37.45 0.82 1.80
N ILE A 97 -37.06 0.30 2.97
CA ILE A 97 -36.46 -1.03 3.11
C ILE A 97 -37.38 -2.11 2.54
N GLU A 98 -38.69 -2.05 2.83
CA GLU A 98 -39.65 -3.01 2.30
C GLU A 98 -39.74 -2.93 0.77
N LYS A 99 -39.75 -1.72 0.20
CA LYS A 99 -39.71 -1.53 -1.26
C LYS A 99 -38.45 -2.11 -1.89
N VAL A 100 -37.30 -1.91 -1.23
CA VAL A 100 -36.02 -2.46 -1.68
C VAL A 100 -36.04 -3.99 -1.66
N LYS A 101 -36.49 -4.59 -0.55
CA LYS A 101 -36.63 -6.05 -0.41
C LYS A 101 -37.50 -6.65 -1.52
N VAL A 102 -38.67 -6.06 -1.78
CA VAL A 102 -39.59 -6.56 -2.81
C VAL A 102 -38.97 -6.43 -4.20
N LYS A 103 -38.40 -5.26 -4.53
CA LYS A 103 -37.97 -4.94 -5.89
C LYS A 103 -36.60 -5.52 -6.26
N PHE A 104 -35.71 -5.69 -5.29
CA PHE A 104 -34.30 -6.03 -5.51
C PHE A 104 -33.83 -7.29 -4.76
N SER A 105 -34.77 -8.15 -4.32
CA SER A 105 -34.48 -9.44 -3.65
C SER A 105 -33.51 -10.37 -4.39
N LYS A 106 -33.32 -10.18 -5.69
CA LYS A 106 -32.39 -10.99 -6.51
C LYS A 106 -31.06 -10.30 -6.79
N ASN A 107 -30.90 -9.03 -6.42
CA ASN A 107 -29.65 -8.29 -6.63
C ASN A 107 -28.76 -8.40 -5.40
N THR A 108 -28.36 -9.62 -5.10
CA THR A 108 -27.54 -9.99 -3.95
C THR A 108 -26.22 -10.59 -4.41
N LEU A 109 -25.20 -10.51 -3.56
CA LEU A 109 -23.93 -11.19 -3.84
C LEU A 109 -24.14 -12.70 -3.90
N THR A 110 -23.50 -13.37 -4.85
CA THR A 110 -23.39 -14.83 -4.81
C THR A 110 -22.45 -15.26 -3.68
N LEU A 111 -22.53 -16.53 -3.25
CA LEU A 111 -21.59 -17.05 -2.25
C LEU A 111 -20.12 -16.89 -2.69
N PRO A 112 -19.71 -17.26 -3.92
CA PRO A 112 -18.34 -17.01 -4.38
C PRO A 112 -17.94 -15.53 -4.40
N GLU A 113 -18.84 -14.62 -4.83
CA GLU A 113 -18.57 -13.18 -4.80
C GLU A 113 -18.36 -12.66 -3.37
N ASN A 114 -19.15 -13.17 -2.42
CA ASN A 114 -19.04 -12.81 -1.01
C ASN A 114 -17.69 -13.23 -0.41
N VAL A 115 -17.20 -14.44 -0.70
CA VAL A 115 -15.88 -14.91 -0.22
C VAL A 115 -14.75 -14.03 -0.76
N VAL A 116 -14.77 -13.71 -2.07
CA VAL A 116 -13.76 -12.81 -2.68
C VAL A 116 -13.79 -11.43 -2.02
N LEU A 117 -14.98 -10.86 -1.84
CA LEU A 117 -15.13 -9.55 -1.22
C LEU A 117 -14.66 -9.58 0.24
N ASN A 118 -14.92 -10.66 0.96
CA ASN A 118 -14.53 -10.82 2.36
C ASN A 118 -13.01 -10.83 2.50
N GLU A 119 -12.30 -11.63 1.69
CA GLU A 119 -10.84 -11.71 1.72
C GLU A 119 -10.20 -10.36 1.39
N ILE A 120 -10.62 -9.71 0.30
CA ILE A 120 -10.08 -8.40 -0.11
C ILE A 120 -10.39 -7.30 0.93
N SER A 121 -11.61 -7.27 1.47
CA SER A 121 -11.99 -6.28 2.48
C SER A 121 -11.21 -6.49 3.78
N SER A 122 -10.96 -7.76 4.14
CA SER A 122 -10.13 -8.13 5.30
C SER A 122 -8.68 -7.68 5.11
N MET A 123 -8.09 -7.92 3.93
CA MET A 123 -6.73 -7.46 3.61
C MET A 123 -6.61 -5.94 3.73
N ASN A 124 -7.54 -5.19 3.13
CA ASN A 124 -7.55 -3.72 3.21
C ASN A 124 -7.75 -3.21 4.65
N TYR A 125 -8.59 -3.87 5.44
CA TYR A 125 -8.81 -3.52 6.84
C TYR A 125 -7.56 -3.80 7.69
N ASN A 126 -6.92 -4.95 7.47
CA ASN A 126 -5.72 -5.38 8.19
C ASN A 126 -4.51 -4.48 7.94
N GLU A 127 -4.42 -3.83 6.78
CA GLU A 127 -3.37 -2.85 6.48
C GLU A 127 -3.31 -1.74 7.55
N TYR A 128 -4.47 -1.26 8.01
CA TYR A 128 -4.52 -0.29 9.11
C TYR A 128 -4.23 -0.92 10.47
N LEU A 129 -4.57 -2.18 10.69
CA LEU A 129 -4.34 -2.83 11.98
C LEU A 129 -2.86 -3.13 12.24
N PHE A 130 -2.08 -3.42 11.20
CA PHE A 130 -0.70 -3.87 11.33
C PHE A 130 0.35 -2.80 11.03
N LYS A 131 -0.04 -1.60 10.56
CA LYS A 131 0.92 -0.51 10.33
C LYS A 131 1.59 -0.02 11.62
N SER A 132 2.84 0.43 11.53
CA SER A 132 3.53 1.14 12.60
C SER A 132 3.37 2.68 12.47
N ASP A 133 3.88 3.44 13.45
CA ASP A 133 3.90 4.91 13.39
C ASP A 133 4.91 5.48 12.37
N TYR A 134 5.75 4.63 11.80
CA TYR A 134 6.79 5.02 10.84
C TYR A 134 6.54 4.51 9.41
N GLU A 135 5.39 3.89 9.17
CA GLU A 135 5.02 3.27 7.90
C GLU A 135 3.66 3.77 7.44
N LYS A 136 3.51 3.93 6.12
CA LYS A 136 2.21 4.19 5.50
C LYS A 136 1.48 2.88 5.27
N CYS A 137 0.16 2.94 5.03
CA CYS A 137 -0.53 1.84 4.38
C CYS A 137 -0.10 1.72 2.91
N ASP A 138 -0.07 0.51 2.35
CA ASP A 138 0.06 0.28 0.91
C ASP A 138 -1.24 0.63 0.18
N TYR A 139 -1.49 1.93 0.03
CA TYR A 139 -2.69 2.44 -0.65
C TYR A 139 -2.77 2.02 -2.12
N ALA A 140 -1.63 1.75 -2.77
CA ALA A 140 -1.59 1.26 -4.14
C ALA A 140 -2.16 -0.16 -4.21
N ALA A 141 -1.67 -1.08 -3.36
CA ALA A 141 -2.21 -2.43 -3.25
C ALA A 141 -3.69 -2.42 -2.86
N MET A 142 -4.08 -1.60 -1.87
CA MET A 142 -5.48 -1.48 -1.46
C MET A 142 -6.39 -1.05 -2.61
N LYS A 143 -5.93 -0.08 -3.43
CA LYS A 143 -6.67 0.40 -4.60
C LYS A 143 -6.81 -0.72 -5.63
N THR A 144 -5.71 -1.39 -5.98
CA THR A 144 -5.69 -2.48 -6.95
C THR A 144 -6.59 -3.63 -6.52
N LEU A 145 -6.52 -4.07 -5.26
CA LEU A 145 -7.38 -5.14 -4.75
C LEU A 145 -8.86 -4.72 -4.75
N SER A 146 -9.17 -3.46 -4.40
CA SER A 146 -10.54 -2.94 -4.47
C SER A 146 -11.06 -2.90 -5.91
N MET A 147 -10.22 -2.50 -6.88
CA MET A 147 -10.54 -2.54 -8.30
C MET A 147 -10.79 -3.97 -8.79
N LEU A 148 -9.97 -4.93 -8.34
CA LEU A 148 -10.17 -6.33 -8.65
C LEU A 148 -11.52 -6.82 -8.12
N ALA A 149 -11.83 -6.59 -6.83
CA ALA A 149 -13.12 -6.97 -6.25
C ALA A 149 -14.30 -6.38 -7.05
N TYR A 150 -14.20 -5.11 -7.42
CA TYR A 150 -15.21 -4.43 -8.23
C TYR A 150 -15.42 -5.13 -9.59
N GLU A 151 -14.35 -5.42 -10.33
CA GLU A 151 -14.43 -6.11 -11.62
C GLU A 151 -14.99 -7.53 -11.50
N ILE A 152 -14.56 -8.29 -10.47
CA ILE A 152 -15.06 -9.65 -10.21
C ILE A 152 -16.58 -9.63 -9.96
N ILE A 153 -17.04 -8.75 -9.07
CA ILE A 153 -18.46 -8.64 -8.72
C ILE A 153 -19.29 -8.16 -9.92
N LEU A 154 -18.76 -7.22 -10.70
CA LEU A 154 -19.42 -6.67 -11.88
C LEU A 154 -19.60 -7.74 -12.97
N GLN A 155 -18.57 -8.55 -13.25
CA GLN A 155 -18.64 -9.67 -14.19
C GLN A 155 -19.53 -10.81 -13.67
N GLY A 156 -19.54 -10.99 -12.36
CA GLY A 156 -20.28 -12.00 -11.65
C GLY A 156 -19.53 -13.33 -11.54
N LEU A 157 -19.56 -13.95 -10.37
CA LEU A 157 -18.83 -15.18 -10.08
C LEU A 157 -19.78 -16.29 -9.62
N GLN A 158 -19.72 -17.44 -10.30
CA GLN A 158 -20.64 -18.57 -10.08
C GLN A 158 -19.96 -19.80 -9.44
N LYS A 159 -18.62 -19.83 -9.41
CA LYS A 159 -17.83 -20.92 -8.87
C LYS A 159 -16.84 -20.38 -7.84
N TYR A 160 -16.50 -21.19 -6.85
CA TYR A 160 -15.45 -20.86 -5.89
C TYR A 160 -14.09 -20.80 -6.59
N ILE A 161 -13.18 -20.03 -5.99
CA ILE A 161 -11.81 -19.87 -6.46
C ILE A 161 -10.87 -20.12 -5.28
N ASP A 162 -9.77 -20.83 -5.55
CA ASP A 162 -8.71 -21.05 -4.56
C ASP A 162 -7.65 -19.93 -4.63
N SER A 163 -7.45 -19.35 -5.83
CA SER A 163 -6.46 -18.29 -6.02
C SER A 163 -6.79 -17.36 -7.18
N VAL A 164 -6.23 -16.16 -7.10
CA VAL A 164 -6.21 -15.16 -8.18
C VAL A 164 -4.77 -14.76 -8.45
N GLU A 165 -4.33 -14.88 -9.70
CA GLU A 165 -3.09 -14.23 -10.14
C GLU A 165 -3.44 -12.89 -10.80
N ILE A 166 -2.86 -11.80 -10.30
CA ILE A 166 -3.10 -10.43 -10.77
C ILE A 166 -1.85 -9.95 -11.49
N PHE A 167 -2.00 -9.46 -12.72
CA PHE A 167 -0.92 -8.85 -13.48
C PHE A 167 -1.08 -7.33 -13.42
N VAL A 168 -0.15 -6.67 -12.72
CA VAL A 168 -0.25 -5.26 -12.37
C VAL A 168 0.78 -4.45 -13.17
N ALA A 169 0.29 -3.45 -13.90
CA ALA A 169 1.09 -2.48 -14.62
C ALA A 169 1.48 -1.30 -13.71
N THR A 170 2.08 -0.27 -14.30
CA THR A 170 2.51 0.96 -13.60
C THR A 170 1.34 1.63 -12.86
N ASN A 171 1.60 2.23 -11.69
CA ASN A 171 0.63 2.91 -10.81
C ASN A 171 -0.49 2.02 -10.25
N GLY A 172 -0.25 0.71 -10.12
CA GLY A 172 -1.22 -0.24 -9.56
C GLY A 172 -2.39 -0.58 -10.49
N ASP A 173 -2.30 -0.22 -11.78
CA ASP A 173 -3.36 -0.53 -12.75
C ASP A 173 -3.36 -2.02 -13.10
N ILE A 174 -4.52 -2.66 -13.06
CA ILE A 174 -4.66 -4.08 -13.42
C ILE A 174 -4.61 -4.23 -14.94
N SER A 175 -3.60 -4.93 -15.45
CA SER A 175 -3.52 -5.29 -16.87
C SER A 175 -4.40 -6.49 -17.20
N SER A 176 -4.38 -7.52 -16.33
CA SER A 176 -5.18 -8.74 -16.46
C SER A 176 -5.16 -9.52 -15.15
N TRP A 177 -6.05 -10.51 -15.01
CA TRP A 177 -6.02 -11.46 -13.91
C TRP A 177 -6.56 -12.83 -14.35
N GLU A 178 -6.19 -13.87 -13.61
CA GLU A 178 -6.58 -15.24 -13.87
C GLU A 178 -7.04 -15.94 -12.58
N TYR A 179 -8.06 -16.78 -12.69
CA TYR A 179 -8.56 -17.56 -11.56
C TYR A 179 -8.08 -19.00 -11.60
N SER A 180 -7.76 -19.55 -10.44
CA SER A 180 -7.81 -21.00 -10.23
C SER A 180 -9.11 -21.35 -9.53
N TYR A 181 -10.00 -22.05 -10.23
CA TYR A 181 -11.30 -22.45 -9.69
C TYR A 181 -11.20 -23.65 -8.76
N SER A 182 -12.12 -23.71 -7.81
CA SER A 182 -12.31 -24.82 -6.88
C SER A 182 -13.74 -25.35 -6.95
N ASP A 183 -13.90 -26.63 -6.61
CA ASP A 183 -15.22 -27.25 -6.51
C ASP A 183 -15.91 -26.90 -5.17
N ASP A 184 -15.10 -26.69 -4.12
CA ASP A 184 -15.55 -26.38 -2.76
C ASP A 184 -15.12 -24.96 -2.34
N GLN A 185 -15.73 -24.44 -1.28
CA GLN A 185 -15.32 -23.16 -0.70
C GLN A 185 -14.01 -23.33 0.06
N SER A 186 -13.00 -22.55 -0.32
CA SER A 186 -11.71 -22.44 0.38
C SER A 186 -11.83 -21.55 1.63
N GLU A 187 -11.04 -21.85 2.67
CA GLU A 187 -10.98 -20.98 3.87
C GLU A 187 -10.37 -19.61 3.56
N HIS A 188 -9.39 -19.58 2.65
CA HIS A 188 -8.69 -18.38 2.21
C HIS A 188 -8.49 -18.40 0.70
N ILE A 189 -8.51 -17.23 0.07
CA ILE A 189 -8.15 -17.07 -1.35
C ILE A 189 -6.72 -16.58 -1.46
N TRP A 190 -5.88 -17.33 -2.17
CA TRP A 190 -4.50 -16.92 -2.39
C TRP A 190 -4.38 -15.88 -3.51
N PHE A 191 -3.88 -14.69 -3.19
CA PHE A 191 -3.59 -13.64 -4.18
C PHE A 191 -2.12 -13.66 -4.56
N LYS A 192 -1.84 -13.97 -5.83
CA LYS A 192 -0.49 -13.87 -6.40
C LYS A 192 -0.37 -12.55 -7.16
N TRP A 193 0.50 -11.67 -6.68
CA TRP A 193 0.80 -10.39 -7.31
C TRP A 193 1.97 -10.52 -8.30
N THR A 194 1.71 -10.28 -9.57
CA THR A 194 2.73 -10.30 -10.63
C THR A 194 2.87 -8.90 -11.22
N SER A 195 3.92 -8.18 -10.80
CA SER A 195 4.22 -6.86 -11.35
C SER A 195 4.89 -6.95 -12.73
N LEU A 196 4.34 -6.20 -13.69
CA LEU A 196 4.88 -5.98 -15.02
C LEU A 196 5.93 -4.85 -15.05
N ASP A 197 5.86 -3.93 -14.09
CA ASP A 197 6.84 -2.85 -13.87
C ASP A 197 7.48 -3.00 -12.49
N LYS A 198 8.66 -3.61 -12.48
CA LYS A 198 9.36 -3.93 -11.23
C LYS A 198 9.80 -2.69 -10.46
N ILE A 199 10.17 -1.61 -11.16
CA ILE A 199 10.59 -0.38 -10.49
C ILE A 199 9.39 0.25 -9.79
N ASP A 200 8.27 0.36 -10.49
CA ASP A 200 7.00 0.86 -9.93
C ASP A 200 6.57 0.06 -8.70
N TYR A 201 6.64 -1.27 -8.77
CA TYR A 201 6.32 -2.15 -7.65
C TYR A 201 7.22 -1.92 -6.43
N TYR A 202 8.55 -1.93 -6.60
CA TYR A 202 9.44 -1.69 -5.47
C TYR A 202 9.27 -0.28 -4.90
N TYR A 203 9.02 0.71 -5.77
CA TYR A 203 8.83 2.08 -5.31
C TYR A 203 7.54 2.22 -4.49
N TYR A 204 6.38 1.88 -5.05
CA TYR A 204 5.08 2.13 -4.41
C TYR A 204 4.74 1.14 -3.31
N SER A 205 5.05 -0.16 -3.47
CA SER A 205 4.65 -1.19 -2.50
C SER A 205 5.70 -1.50 -1.45
N ILE A 206 6.96 -1.09 -1.63
CA ILE A 206 8.02 -1.36 -0.64
C ILE A 206 8.57 -0.06 -0.07
N TYR A 207 9.17 0.80 -0.90
CA TYR A 207 9.90 1.95 -0.40
C TYR A 207 9.00 3.10 0.06
N GLU A 208 7.91 3.42 -0.64
CA GLU A 208 7.00 4.47 -0.18
C GLU A 208 6.29 4.08 1.14
N VAL A 209 6.01 2.80 1.31
CA VAL A 209 5.35 2.22 2.50
C VAL A 209 6.30 2.22 3.69
N HIS A 210 7.46 1.57 3.55
CA HIS A 210 8.36 1.27 4.66
C HIS A 210 9.47 2.31 4.87
N CYS A 211 9.78 3.09 3.85
CA CYS A 211 10.93 4.02 3.82
C CYS A 211 10.53 5.49 3.64
N CYS A 212 9.33 5.88 4.08
CA CYS A 212 8.76 7.21 3.87
C CYS A 212 9.57 8.40 4.43
N GLY A 213 10.52 8.15 5.34
CA GLY A 213 11.46 9.14 5.85
C GLY A 213 12.66 9.41 4.93
N LEU A 214 12.92 8.56 3.93
CA LEU A 214 13.98 8.75 2.94
C LEU A 214 13.60 9.82 1.91
N LYS A 215 14.58 10.32 1.15
CA LYS A 215 14.28 11.19 0.00
C LYS A 215 13.63 10.39 -1.13
N GLU A 216 12.76 11.05 -1.90
CA GLU A 216 12.10 10.49 -3.07
C GLU A 216 13.09 9.88 -4.07
N ASP A 217 14.14 10.63 -4.42
CA ASP A 217 15.22 10.15 -5.30
C ASP A 217 15.93 8.90 -4.73
N SER A 218 16.10 8.83 -3.41
CA SER A 218 16.71 7.67 -2.77
C SER A 218 15.79 6.45 -2.81
N MET A 219 14.49 6.61 -2.59
CA MET A 219 13.52 5.52 -2.76
C MET A 219 13.48 5.02 -4.21
N LEU A 220 13.52 5.92 -5.20
CA LEU A 220 13.58 5.55 -6.62
C LEU A 220 14.88 4.82 -6.99
N ASP A 221 16.01 5.27 -6.45
CA ASP A 221 17.31 4.62 -6.65
C ASP A 221 17.32 3.20 -6.07
N LEU A 222 16.74 3.03 -4.88
CA LEU A 222 16.61 1.71 -4.26
C LEU A 222 15.66 0.80 -5.03
N ALA A 223 14.50 1.31 -5.47
CA ALA A 223 13.55 0.57 -6.28
C ALA A 223 14.18 0.09 -7.61
N SER A 224 14.97 0.96 -8.24
CA SER A 224 15.73 0.63 -9.44
C SER A 224 16.79 -0.45 -9.18
N ALA A 225 17.51 -0.35 -8.06
CA ALA A 225 18.53 -1.33 -7.68
C ALA A 225 17.91 -2.71 -7.41
N ASP A 226 16.78 -2.77 -6.70
CA ASP A 226 16.07 -4.03 -6.43
C ASP A 226 15.47 -4.67 -7.68
N ALA A 227 14.84 -3.86 -8.55
CA ALA A 227 14.30 -4.34 -9.83
C ALA A 227 15.39 -4.98 -10.71
N VAL A 228 16.60 -4.41 -10.69
CA VAL A 228 17.75 -4.98 -11.40
C VAL A 228 18.31 -6.19 -10.65
N GLU A 229 18.37 -6.17 -9.32
CA GLU A 229 18.81 -7.31 -8.51
C GLU A 229 17.94 -8.57 -8.75
N GLU A 230 16.62 -8.44 -8.87
CA GLU A 230 15.71 -9.57 -9.13
C GLU A 230 16.04 -10.29 -10.46
N GLN A 231 16.59 -9.58 -11.45
CA GLN A 231 17.05 -10.19 -12.70
C GLN A 231 18.29 -11.06 -12.51
N PHE A 232 19.09 -10.85 -11.45
CA PHE A 232 20.26 -11.70 -11.15
C PHE A 232 19.88 -13.07 -10.59
N THR A 233 18.75 -13.16 -9.88
CA THR A 233 18.33 -14.39 -9.19
C THR A 233 17.50 -15.30 -10.09
N THR A 234 16.81 -14.74 -11.09
CA THR A 234 15.90 -15.47 -11.98
C THR A 234 16.53 -15.92 -13.31
N GLY A 235 17.66 -15.31 -13.72
CA GLY A 235 18.33 -15.64 -14.98
C GLY A 235 19.47 -16.67 -14.84
N HIS A 236 19.43 -17.74 -15.63
CA HIS A 236 20.55 -18.71 -15.75
C HIS A 236 21.86 -18.15 -16.32
N ASN A 237 21.97 -16.84 -16.56
CA ASN A 237 23.17 -16.20 -17.08
C ASN A 237 23.56 -15.00 -16.21
N ARG A 238 24.67 -15.13 -15.45
CA ARG A 238 25.38 -13.98 -14.85
C ARG A 238 25.91 -13.07 -15.97
N ILE A 239 25.11 -12.10 -16.40
CA ILE A 239 25.53 -11.09 -17.39
C ILE A 239 25.92 -9.77 -16.71
N LEU A 240 25.42 -9.49 -15.51
CA LEU A 240 25.55 -8.19 -14.87
C LEU A 240 26.64 -8.17 -13.76
N SER A 241 27.33 -7.04 -13.66
CA SER A 241 28.34 -6.77 -12.62
C SER A 241 27.68 -6.19 -11.37
N TYR A 242 28.12 -6.58 -10.17
CA TYR A 242 27.66 -6.00 -8.90
C TYR A 242 28.05 -4.52 -8.74
N ASN A 243 28.89 -3.97 -9.62
CA ASN A 243 29.34 -2.58 -9.55
C ASN A 243 28.18 -1.58 -9.55
N MET A 244 27.17 -1.81 -10.40
CA MET A 244 26.02 -0.91 -10.51
C MET A 244 25.21 -0.90 -9.21
N LEU A 245 24.83 -2.09 -8.72
CA LEU A 245 24.09 -2.26 -7.47
C LEU A 245 24.86 -1.68 -6.28
N ALA A 246 26.14 -2.02 -6.14
CA ALA A 246 26.97 -1.52 -5.06
C ALA A 246 27.07 0.01 -5.09
N LYS A 247 27.24 0.61 -6.27
CA LYS A 247 27.29 2.06 -6.42
C LYS A 247 25.98 2.72 -6.01
N GLN A 248 24.83 2.15 -6.40
CA GLN A 248 23.52 2.72 -6.11
C GLN A 248 23.18 2.61 -4.61
N TYR A 249 23.32 1.41 -4.02
CA TYR A 249 23.09 1.22 -2.58
C TYR A 249 24.03 2.08 -1.74
N CYS A 250 25.34 2.08 -2.02
CA CYS A 250 26.28 2.94 -1.28
C CYS A 250 26.00 4.43 -1.50
N GLY A 251 25.55 4.84 -2.69
CA GLY A 251 25.14 6.22 -2.95
C GLY A 251 23.99 6.66 -2.05
N VAL A 252 22.95 5.84 -1.97
CA VAL A 252 21.79 6.09 -1.08
C VAL A 252 22.20 6.11 0.39
N ILE A 253 23.00 5.14 0.84
CA ILE A 253 23.50 5.10 2.23
C ILE A 253 24.26 6.40 2.56
N GLU A 254 25.15 6.85 1.68
CA GLU A 254 25.93 8.07 1.89
C GLU A 254 25.04 9.31 1.95
N GLN A 255 24.06 9.41 1.05
CA GLN A 255 23.10 10.52 1.01
C GLN A 255 22.25 10.59 2.29
N GLU A 256 21.64 9.46 2.67
CA GLU A 256 20.67 9.43 3.76
C GLU A 256 21.32 9.58 5.14
N ILE A 257 22.54 9.06 5.33
CA ILE A 257 23.29 9.29 6.57
C ILE A 257 23.77 10.74 6.69
N ASN A 258 24.15 11.38 5.58
CA ASN A 258 24.47 12.80 5.61
C ASN A 258 23.25 13.64 6.06
N GLU A 259 22.04 13.28 5.64
CA GLU A 259 20.81 13.92 6.13
C GLU A 259 20.59 13.68 7.63
N ILE A 260 20.79 12.45 8.12
CA ILE A 260 20.74 12.15 9.56
C ILE A 260 21.72 13.03 10.34
N ILE A 261 22.96 13.18 9.85
CA ILE A 261 23.98 14.06 10.46
C ILE A 261 23.50 15.51 10.55
N GLN A 262 22.76 16.01 9.54
CA GLN A 262 22.20 17.35 9.55
C GLN A 262 21.03 17.48 10.54
N LEU A 263 20.27 16.41 10.79
CA LEU A 263 19.14 16.41 11.71
C LEU A 263 19.60 16.36 13.18
N VAL A 264 20.58 15.52 13.53
CA VAL A 264 21.08 15.34 14.91
C VAL A 264 21.48 16.69 15.53
N ASP A 265 21.00 17.00 16.74
CA ASP A 265 21.34 18.25 17.43
C ASP A 265 22.82 18.30 17.84
N SER A 266 23.63 19.01 17.06
CA SER A 266 25.08 19.11 17.18
C SER A 266 25.51 20.55 16.92
N ARG A 267 26.35 21.09 17.81
CA ARG A 267 26.94 22.43 17.64
C ARG A 267 27.95 22.51 16.48
N ASN A 268 28.46 21.37 16.02
CA ASN A 268 29.53 21.28 15.02
C ASN A 268 29.05 20.56 13.74
N LYS A 269 27.84 20.88 13.27
CA LYS A 269 27.30 20.31 12.03
C LYS A 269 28.21 20.64 10.84
N PRO A 270 28.56 19.65 10.01
CA PRO A 270 29.25 19.90 8.76
C PRO A 270 28.42 20.80 7.86
N THR A 271 29.03 21.80 7.22
CA THR A 271 28.35 22.69 6.26
C THR A 271 28.31 22.12 4.84
N LYS A 272 28.95 20.97 4.61
CA LYS A 272 29.06 20.30 3.31
C LYS A 272 28.78 18.81 3.50
N HIS A 273 28.35 18.18 2.42
CA HIS A 273 28.26 16.72 2.30
C HIS A 273 29.61 16.09 2.65
N LEU A 274 29.59 15.15 3.60
CA LEU A 274 30.75 14.40 4.02
C LEU A 274 30.94 13.18 3.13
N MET A 275 32.16 12.98 2.65
CA MET A 275 32.54 11.75 1.96
C MET A 275 32.59 10.60 2.96
N TRP A 276 32.42 9.36 2.50
CA TRP A 276 32.28 8.17 3.36
C TRP A 276 33.22 8.07 4.56
N TYR A 277 34.52 8.31 4.37
CA TYR A 277 35.49 8.27 5.47
C TYR A 277 35.22 9.34 6.54
N GLU A 278 34.94 10.57 6.11
CA GLU A 278 34.63 11.69 7.01
C GLU A 278 33.30 11.46 7.72
N MET A 279 32.30 10.93 6.99
CA MET A 279 31.00 10.53 7.52
C MET A 279 31.15 9.47 8.61
N MET A 280 31.91 8.41 8.35
CA MET A 280 32.23 7.35 9.33
C MET A 280 32.89 7.91 10.59
N MET A 281 33.90 8.78 10.42
CA MET A 281 34.58 9.41 11.56
C MET A 281 33.66 10.33 12.35
N TYR A 282 32.75 11.06 11.68
CA TYR A 282 31.79 11.94 12.33
C TYR A 282 30.75 11.15 13.12
N VAL A 283 30.13 10.13 12.51
CA VAL A 283 29.18 9.21 13.17
C VAL A 283 29.80 8.62 14.43
N ARG A 284 31.04 8.14 14.34
CA ARG A 284 31.77 7.58 15.48
C ARG A 284 32.06 8.61 16.57
N LYS A 285 32.49 9.81 16.19
CA LYS A 285 32.85 10.86 17.17
C LYS A 285 31.64 11.39 17.93
N HIS A 286 30.48 11.43 17.28
CA HIS A 286 29.24 11.99 17.81
C HIS A 286 28.27 10.94 18.34
N ASN A 287 28.64 9.65 18.32
CA ASN A 287 27.81 8.52 18.74
C ASN A 287 26.40 8.58 18.11
N ILE A 288 26.35 8.76 16.78
CA ILE A 288 25.08 8.75 16.05
C ILE A 288 24.62 7.30 15.90
N GLU A 289 23.41 7.02 16.38
CA GLU A 289 22.80 5.69 16.40
C GLU A 289 21.51 5.66 15.59
N LEU A 290 21.09 4.45 15.20
CA LEU A 290 19.77 4.20 14.59
C LEU A 290 18.76 3.89 15.71
N ILE A 291 17.48 4.16 15.47
CA ILE A 291 16.40 4.02 16.45
C ILE A 291 16.30 2.62 17.11
N SER A 292 16.61 1.56 16.35
CA SER A 292 16.69 0.18 16.85
C SER A 292 17.25 -0.70 15.75
N GLY A 293 18.40 -1.36 15.92
CA GLY A 293 18.99 -2.18 14.86
C GLY A 293 19.88 -3.29 15.38
N LEU A 294 20.05 -4.33 14.57
CA LEU A 294 20.97 -5.45 14.85
C LEU A 294 22.44 -5.09 14.62
N PHE A 295 22.71 -3.88 14.12
CA PHE A 295 24.04 -3.36 13.86
C PHE A 295 24.08 -1.87 14.18
N THR A 296 25.28 -1.34 14.42
CA THR A 296 25.48 0.11 14.58
C THR A 296 25.82 0.77 13.25
N LEU A 297 25.49 2.06 13.13
CA LEU A 297 25.81 2.83 11.93
C LEU A 297 27.32 2.86 11.65
N ASN A 298 28.13 2.99 12.70
CA ASN A 298 29.59 2.97 12.59
C ASN A 298 30.13 1.61 12.11
N GLU A 299 29.61 0.51 12.65
CA GLU A 299 30.01 -0.85 12.22
C GLU A 299 29.72 -1.06 10.73
N MET A 300 28.51 -0.71 10.29
CA MET A 300 28.11 -0.82 8.89
C MET A 300 29.00 0.03 7.97
N LEU A 301 29.21 1.30 8.31
CA LEU A 301 30.05 2.20 7.52
C LEU A 301 31.48 1.69 7.39
N GLN A 302 32.03 1.10 8.46
CA GLN A 302 33.36 0.50 8.44
C GLN A 302 33.40 -0.75 7.57
N ASN A 303 32.40 -1.64 7.67
CA ASN A 303 32.34 -2.89 6.92
C ASN A 303 32.20 -2.64 5.40
N LEU A 304 31.38 -1.65 5.03
CA LEU A 304 31.09 -1.31 3.63
C LEU A 304 32.13 -0.37 3.00
N TYR A 305 33.11 0.16 3.75
CA TYR A 305 34.08 1.15 3.26
C TYR A 305 34.85 0.68 2.02
N GLU A 306 35.37 -0.55 2.04
CA GLU A 306 36.09 -1.14 0.91
C GLU A 306 35.16 -1.27 -0.31
N THR A 307 33.98 -1.85 -0.13
CA THR A 307 32.98 -2.02 -1.20
C THR A 307 32.62 -0.68 -1.84
N ARG A 308 32.37 0.35 -1.02
CA ARG A 308 32.06 1.70 -1.53
C ARG A 308 33.23 2.31 -2.30
N ASN A 309 34.46 2.19 -1.81
CA ASN A 309 35.63 2.73 -2.51
C ASN A 309 35.85 2.06 -3.86
N LEU A 310 35.79 0.73 -3.91
CA LEU A 310 35.87 -0.02 -5.17
C LEU A 310 34.78 0.44 -6.16
N SER A 311 33.53 0.58 -5.69
CA SER A 311 32.42 1.01 -6.53
C SER A 311 32.61 2.44 -7.09
N SER A 312 33.20 3.34 -6.29
CA SER A 312 33.43 4.74 -6.66
C SER A 312 34.54 4.89 -7.72
N HIS A 313 35.52 3.99 -7.71
CA HIS A 313 36.61 3.96 -8.69
C HIS A 313 36.33 3.09 -9.92
N GLY A 314 35.13 2.49 -10.00
CA GLY A 314 34.76 1.60 -11.10
C GLY A 314 35.48 0.25 -11.06
N GLU A 315 36.08 -0.09 -9.93
CA GLU A 315 36.77 -1.36 -9.72
C GLU A 315 35.76 -2.51 -9.60
N LYS A 316 36.24 -3.75 -9.78
CA LYS A 316 35.37 -4.93 -9.77
C LYS A 316 34.89 -5.25 -8.36
N ILE A 317 33.57 -5.23 -8.14
CA ILE A 317 32.94 -5.70 -6.92
C ILE A 317 32.82 -7.22 -6.95
N SER A 318 33.39 -7.88 -5.94
CA SER A 318 33.26 -9.33 -5.74
C SER A 318 31.88 -9.68 -5.18
N LYS A 319 31.51 -10.97 -5.25
CA LYS A 319 30.29 -11.46 -4.60
C LYS A 319 30.34 -11.22 -3.08
N GLU A 320 31.47 -11.49 -2.45
CA GLU A 320 31.68 -11.27 -1.02
C GLU A 320 31.48 -9.80 -0.62
N ASN A 321 31.98 -8.86 -1.43
CA ASN A 321 31.77 -7.43 -1.21
C ASN A 321 30.30 -7.04 -1.32
N TYR A 322 29.56 -7.65 -2.25
CA TYR A 322 28.13 -7.41 -2.43
C TYR A 322 27.28 -8.10 -1.34
N ASP A 323 27.67 -9.29 -0.90
CA ASP A 323 26.99 -10.03 0.17
C ASP A 323 26.99 -9.24 1.50
N LYS A 324 28.01 -8.39 1.73
CA LYS A 324 28.00 -7.43 2.85
C LYS A 324 26.88 -6.39 2.73
N ILE A 325 26.62 -5.85 1.54
CA ILE A 325 25.49 -4.93 1.31
C ILE A 325 24.17 -5.68 1.53
N LYS A 326 24.04 -6.88 0.96
CA LYS A 326 22.86 -7.72 1.13
C LYS A 326 22.57 -8.04 2.59
N TYR A 327 23.61 -8.26 3.39
CA TYR A 327 23.47 -8.47 4.82
C TYR A 327 22.75 -7.28 5.46
N TYR A 328 23.26 -6.05 5.33
CA TYR A 328 22.62 -4.90 5.97
C TYR A 328 21.22 -4.60 5.40
N LYS A 329 21.04 -4.71 4.07
CA LYS A 329 19.73 -4.57 3.45
C LYS A 329 18.72 -5.58 4.00
N GLY A 330 19.11 -6.85 4.11
CA GLY A 330 18.26 -7.92 4.66
C GLY A 330 17.98 -7.77 6.16
N HIS A 331 18.68 -6.88 6.85
CA HIS A 331 18.42 -6.49 8.23
C HIS A 331 17.85 -5.06 8.30
N GLN A 332 17.01 -4.70 7.31
CA GLN A 332 16.17 -3.50 7.29
C GLN A 332 16.92 -2.17 7.28
N LEU A 333 18.12 -2.12 6.69
CA LEU A 333 18.95 -0.90 6.70
C LEU A 333 18.18 0.36 6.27
N PHE A 334 17.41 0.29 5.20
CA PHE A 334 16.80 1.49 4.61
C PHE A 334 15.59 1.97 5.41
N GLU A 335 14.84 1.03 5.98
CA GLU A 335 13.77 1.26 6.93
C GLU A 335 14.32 1.90 8.21
N LEU A 336 15.43 1.38 8.76
CA LEU A 336 16.06 1.96 9.94
C LEU A 336 16.58 3.38 9.68
N LEU A 337 17.14 3.66 8.51
CA LEU A 337 17.53 5.02 8.12
C LEU A 337 16.30 5.93 8.01
N SER A 338 15.21 5.45 7.41
CA SER A 338 13.93 6.15 7.31
C SER A 338 13.37 6.52 8.68
N TRP A 339 13.19 5.53 9.55
CA TRP A 339 12.58 5.69 10.86
C TRP A 339 13.42 6.60 11.77
N THR A 340 14.75 6.46 11.72
CA THR A 340 15.66 7.34 12.46
C THR A 340 15.50 8.81 12.03
N LYS A 341 15.31 9.08 10.73
CA LYS A 341 15.06 10.45 10.25
C LYS A 341 13.72 11.00 10.74
N LEU A 342 12.66 10.19 10.73
CA LEU A 342 11.34 10.59 11.22
C LEU A 342 11.38 10.90 12.72
N GLU A 343 12.02 10.04 13.51
CA GLU A 343 12.21 10.23 14.95
C GLU A 343 12.97 11.53 15.25
N LEU A 344 14.08 11.79 14.56
CA LEU A 344 14.87 13.00 14.75
C LEU A 344 14.10 14.29 14.42
N LYS A 345 13.08 14.21 13.56
CA LYS A 345 12.18 15.32 13.25
C LYS A 345 10.98 15.41 14.19
N GLY A 346 10.71 14.37 14.98
CA GLY A 346 9.47 14.24 15.75
C GLY A 346 8.23 14.06 14.86
N GLU A 347 8.40 13.46 13.68
CA GLU A 347 7.33 13.19 12.72
C GLU A 347 6.80 11.76 12.91
N ILE A 348 5.47 11.61 12.92
CA ILE A 348 4.77 10.32 12.85
C ILE A 348 3.94 10.26 11.58
N ILE A 349 3.72 9.06 11.05
CA ILE A 349 2.91 8.84 9.86
C ILE A 349 1.47 8.63 10.27
N GLU A 350 0.62 9.58 9.88
CA GLU A 350 -0.82 9.48 10.08
C GLU A 350 -1.47 8.50 9.07
N PRO A 351 -2.52 7.77 9.47
CA PRO A 351 -3.09 7.75 10.83
C PRO A 351 -2.19 6.99 11.81
N SER A 352 -1.88 7.54 12.99
CA SER A 352 -1.02 6.86 13.99
C SER A 352 -1.67 5.59 14.57
N VAL A 353 -0.87 4.70 15.16
CA VAL A 353 -1.36 3.47 15.84
C VAL A 353 -2.37 3.80 16.93
N ASP A 354 -2.11 4.86 17.70
CA ASP A 354 -3.03 5.36 18.73
C ASP A 354 -4.33 5.87 18.11
N SER A 355 -4.25 6.62 17.00
CA SER A 355 -5.43 7.14 16.29
C SER A 355 -6.29 6.03 15.69
N ILE A 356 -5.66 4.94 15.26
CA ILE A 356 -6.37 3.76 14.74
C ILE A 356 -7.11 3.06 15.89
N SER A 357 -6.42 2.85 17.01
CA SER A 357 -6.93 2.15 18.19
C SER A 357 -8.08 2.88 18.88
N ALA A 358 -8.10 4.22 18.88
CA ALA A 358 -9.17 5.02 19.47
C ALA A 358 -10.53 4.90 18.74
N LEU A 359 -10.54 4.30 17.56
CA LEU A 359 -11.72 4.14 16.69
C LEU A 359 -12.20 2.68 16.58
N ILE A 360 -11.54 1.75 17.29
CA ILE A 360 -11.96 0.34 17.49
C ILE A 360 -12.69 0.26 18.84
#